data_AF-A0AAW0GY70-F1
#
_entry.id   AF-A0AAW0GY70-F1
#
_cell.length_a   1.000
_cell.length_b   1.000
_cell.length_c   1.000
_cell.angle_alpha   90.00
_cell.angle_beta   90.00
_cell.angle_gamma   90.00
#
_symmetry.space_group_name_H-M   'P 1'
#
loop_
_entity.id
_entity.type
_entity.pdbx_description
1 polymer ?
#
loop_
_entity_poly.entity_id
_entity_poly.type
_entity_poly.pdbx_seq_one_letter_code
_entity_poly.pdbx_strand_id
1 'polypeptide(L)'
;MDTEYRKKWDALVIKLEVIERDVVSGSEVLHWVTHFPYPMYSRDYVYVRRYSVDQENNVMVLVSRAVDHPSVPESPEFVRVRSYESQMVIRPHKSFDENGFDYLLTYSDNPQTVFPRYCVSWMVSSGMPDFLEKLHMATLKAKNMEIKVKDYISTKPLEMSSEAKPTAPSSERKSEGSRGPARIEYA
;
A
#
# COMPACT_ATOMS: atom_id res chain seq x y z
N MET A 1 -0.13 -3.41 6.01
CA MET A 1 1.21 -2.84 6.32
C MET A 1 1.04 -1.73 7.35
N ASP A 2 1.91 -1.65 8.35
CA ASP A 2 1.84 -0.59 9.37
C ASP A 2 2.52 0.71 8.90
N THR A 3 1.72 1.71 8.54
CA THR A 3 2.19 3.04 8.10
C THR A 3 2.81 3.83 9.25
N GLU A 4 2.32 3.65 10.48
CA GLU A 4 2.77 4.41 11.65
C GLU A 4 4.13 3.90 12.14
N TYR A 5 4.34 2.59 12.09
CA TYR A 5 5.66 2.05 12.41
C TYR A 5 6.71 2.50 11.39
N ARG A 6 6.37 2.50 10.09
CA ARG A 6 7.30 2.93 9.04
C ARG A 6 7.81 4.36 9.26
N LYS A 7 6.92 5.30 9.64
CA LYS A 7 7.32 6.69 9.97
C LYS A 7 8.35 6.80 11.10
N LYS A 8 8.41 5.82 12.00
CA LYS A 8 9.32 5.88 13.17
C LYS A 8 10.75 5.50 12.82
N TRP A 9 10.96 4.58 11.87
CA TRP A 9 12.29 4.06 11.57
C TRP A 9 12.83 4.50 10.20
N ASP A 10 11.95 4.81 9.24
CA ASP A 10 12.32 5.22 7.89
C ASP A 10 12.46 6.75 7.82
N ALA A 11 13.70 7.23 7.99
CA ALA A 11 14.01 8.66 8.01
C ALA A 11 13.76 9.38 6.67
N LEU A 12 13.55 8.65 5.57
CA LEU A 12 13.21 9.25 4.28
C LEU A 12 11.72 9.59 4.19
N VAL A 13 10.87 9.05 5.05
CA VAL A 13 9.43 9.32 5.03
C VAL A 13 9.15 10.69 5.66
N ILE A 14 8.66 11.62 4.84
CA ILE A 14 8.12 12.91 5.29
C ILE A 14 6.67 12.73 5.75
N LYS A 15 5.89 12.00 4.95
CA LYS A 15 4.45 11.77 5.18
C LYS A 15 4.06 10.40 4.64
N LEU A 16 3.22 9.66 5.37
CA LEU A 16 2.68 8.38 4.90
C LEU A 16 1.29 8.16 5.50
N GLU A 17 0.24 8.38 4.72
CA GLU A 17 -1.14 8.34 5.21
C GLU A 17 -2.02 7.49 4.32
N VAL A 18 -2.99 6.82 4.93
CA VAL A 18 -4.07 6.14 4.22
C VAL A 18 -5.18 7.16 4.01
N ILE A 19 -5.49 7.46 2.75
CA ILE A 19 -6.49 8.45 2.35
C ILE A 19 -7.88 7.81 2.31
N GLU A 20 -7.97 6.63 1.72
CA GLU A 20 -9.22 5.89 1.57
C GLU A 20 -8.96 4.39 1.77
N ARG A 21 -9.94 3.69 2.35
CA ARG A 21 -9.99 2.23 2.38
C ARG A 21 -11.32 1.75 1.83
N ASP A 22 -11.25 0.90 0.83
CA ASP A 22 -12.39 0.12 0.41
C ASP A 22 -12.38 -1.25 1.11
N VAL A 23 -13.34 -1.43 2.01
CA VAL A 23 -13.51 -2.68 2.78
C VAL A 23 -13.95 -3.84 1.89
N VAL A 24 -14.61 -3.54 0.76
CA VAL A 24 -15.15 -4.58 -0.14
C VAL A 24 -14.04 -5.17 -1.01
N SER A 25 -13.25 -4.34 -1.68
CA SER A 25 -12.13 -4.82 -2.52
C SER A 25 -10.84 -5.08 -1.73
N GLY A 26 -10.75 -4.60 -0.49
CA GLY A 26 -9.50 -4.62 0.30
C GLY A 26 -8.44 -3.65 -0.23
N SER A 27 -8.83 -2.70 -1.08
CA SER A 27 -7.92 -1.71 -1.67
C SER A 27 -7.76 -0.51 -0.74
N GLU A 28 -6.55 0.02 -0.67
CA GLU A 28 -6.21 1.21 0.09
C GLU A 28 -5.59 2.26 -0.85
N VAL A 29 -6.02 3.51 -0.73
CA VAL A 29 -5.33 4.63 -1.38
C VAL A 29 -4.39 5.27 -0.36
N LEU A 30 -3.11 5.36 -0.71
CA LEU A 30 -2.07 5.93 0.14
C LEU A 30 -1.51 7.21 -0.47
N HIS A 31 -1.18 8.15 0.41
CA HIS A 31 -0.37 9.32 0.10
C HIS A 31 0.97 9.18 0.81
N TRP A 32 2.05 9.05 0.04
CA TRP A 32 3.41 8.91 0.54
C TRP A 32 4.29 10.04 0.02
N VAL A 33 4.90 10.81 0.92
CA VAL A 33 5.88 11.83 0.61
C VAL A 33 7.23 11.40 1.16
N THR A 34 8.26 11.44 0.32
CA THR A 34 9.61 10.97 0.65
C THR A 34 10.67 11.97 0.25
N HIS A 35 11.70 12.09 1.10
CA HIS A 35 12.92 12.80 0.78
C HIS A 35 13.62 12.15 -0.41
N PHE A 36 14.17 13.00 -1.27
CA PHE A 36 15.09 12.59 -2.32
C PHE A 36 16.48 13.19 -2.06
N PRO A 37 17.55 12.58 -2.61
CA PRO A 37 18.90 13.10 -2.42
C PRO A 37 19.02 14.56 -2.89
N TYR A 38 19.65 15.40 -2.06
CA TYR A 38 19.95 16.80 -2.43
C TYR A 38 20.80 16.85 -3.72
N PRO A 39 20.55 17.79 -4.65
CA PRO A 39 19.65 18.95 -4.56
C PRO A 39 18.23 18.71 -5.12
N MET A 40 17.79 17.45 -5.22
CA MET A 40 16.49 17.16 -5.83
C MET A 40 15.33 17.40 -4.85
N TYR A 41 14.21 17.90 -5.36
CA TYR A 41 12.97 18.08 -4.58
C TYR A 41 12.41 16.76 -4.05
N SER A 42 11.69 16.80 -2.93
CA SER A 42 11.03 15.60 -2.42
C SER A 42 9.89 15.15 -3.35
N ARG A 43 9.55 13.85 -3.31
CA ARG A 43 8.51 13.27 -4.18
C ARG A 43 7.26 12.97 -3.38
N ASP A 44 6.11 13.18 -3.98
CA ASP A 44 4.84 12.66 -3.49
C ASP A 44 4.27 11.61 -4.45
N TYR A 45 3.77 10.54 -3.84
CA TYR A 45 3.16 9.40 -4.50
C TYR A 45 1.73 9.28 -3.98
N VAL A 46 0.77 9.19 -4.91
CA VAL A 46 -0.60 8.79 -4.61
C VAL A 46 -0.84 7.49 -5.36
N TYR A 47 -1.11 6.42 -4.62
CA TYR A 47 -1.24 5.09 -5.22
C TYR A 47 -2.30 4.27 -4.51
N VAL A 48 -3.00 3.45 -5.28
CA VAL A 48 -3.84 2.39 -4.74
C VAL A 48 -2.98 1.16 -4.53
N ARG A 49 -3.26 0.40 -3.46
CA ARG A 49 -2.59 -0.85 -3.15
C ARG A 49 -3.61 -1.88 -2.70
N ARG A 50 -3.43 -3.12 -3.16
CA ARG A 50 -4.22 -4.28 -2.74
C ARG A 50 -3.30 -5.46 -2.48
N TYR A 51 -3.68 -6.32 -1.53
CA TYR A 51 -3.01 -7.60 -1.32
C TYR A 51 -3.95 -8.77 -1.60
N SER A 52 -3.37 -9.90 -1.97
CA SER A 52 -4.05 -11.19 -2.10
C SER A 52 -3.19 -12.27 -1.45
N VAL A 53 -3.83 -13.20 -0.76
CA VAL A 53 -3.17 -14.36 -0.15
C VAL A 53 -3.65 -15.61 -0.87
N ASP A 54 -2.70 -16.31 -1.48
CA ASP A 54 -2.89 -17.64 -2.03
C ASP A 54 -2.46 -18.66 -0.98
N GLN A 55 -3.46 -19.27 -0.32
CA GLN A 55 -3.24 -20.25 0.74
C GLN A 55 -2.77 -21.61 0.19
N GLU A 56 -3.09 -21.93 -1.07
CA GLU A 56 -2.70 -23.20 -1.69
C GLU A 56 -1.21 -23.21 -2.02
N ASN A 57 -0.71 -22.11 -2.57
CA ASN A 57 0.70 -21.95 -2.90
C ASN A 57 1.53 -21.33 -1.77
N ASN A 58 0.91 -20.97 -0.64
CA ASN A 58 1.53 -20.27 0.48
C ASN A 58 2.29 -19.01 0.00
N VAL A 59 1.60 -18.15 -0.74
CA VAL A 59 2.16 -16.90 -1.28
C VAL A 59 1.24 -15.73 -0.98
N MET A 60 1.81 -14.60 -0.59
CA MET A 60 1.12 -13.32 -0.52
C MET A 60 1.66 -12.38 -1.60
N VAL A 61 0.77 -11.73 -2.33
CA VAL A 61 1.12 -10.75 -3.35
C VAL A 61 0.53 -9.40 -2.97
N LEU A 62 1.33 -8.35 -3.06
CA LEU A 62 0.94 -6.96 -2.85
C LEU A 62 1.20 -6.19 -4.14
N VAL A 63 0.15 -5.60 -4.71
CA VAL A 63 0.23 -4.82 -5.95
C VAL A 63 -0.11 -3.38 -5.64
N SER A 64 0.69 -2.45 -6.15
CA SER A 64 0.45 -1.02 -6.05
C SER A 64 0.52 -0.36 -7.42
N ARG A 65 -0.34 0.64 -7.66
CA ARG A 65 -0.37 1.43 -8.90
C ARG A 65 -0.69 2.89 -8.58
N ALA A 66 0.00 3.82 -9.25
CA ALA A 66 -0.30 5.25 -9.16
C ALA A 66 -1.75 5.54 -9.55
N VAL A 67 -2.40 6.43 -8.78
CA VAL A 67 -3.75 6.93 -9.02
C VAL A 67 -3.83 8.40 -8.64
N ASP A 68 -4.77 9.11 -9.23
CA ASP A 68 -5.15 10.45 -8.78
C ASP A 68 -6.30 10.37 -7.78
N HIS A 69 -6.27 11.24 -6.77
CA HIS A 69 -7.30 11.30 -5.75
C HIS A 69 -7.68 12.76 -5.44
N PRO A 70 -8.97 13.13 -5.48
CA PRO A 70 -9.41 14.52 -5.33
C PRO A 70 -9.03 15.16 -3.99
N SER A 71 -8.96 14.38 -2.92
CA SER A 71 -8.51 14.86 -1.60
C SER A 71 -7.01 15.16 -1.49
N VAL A 72 -6.21 14.78 -2.51
CA VAL A 72 -4.75 15.00 -2.52
C VAL A 72 -4.34 15.60 -3.88
N PRO A 73 -4.71 16.87 -4.13
CA PRO A 73 -4.29 17.55 -5.35
C PRO A 73 -2.77 17.74 -5.38
N GLU A 74 -2.22 17.92 -6.58
CA GLU A 74 -0.79 18.20 -6.76
C GLU A 74 -0.44 19.56 -6.13
N SER A 75 0.69 19.61 -5.43
CA SER A 75 1.25 20.85 -4.87
C SER A 75 2.61 21.14 -5.50
N PRO A 76 3.02 22.42 -5.61
CA PRO A 76 4.35 22.78 -6.12
C PRO A 76 5.48 22.48 -5.12
N GLU A 77 5.15 22.05 -3.89
CA GLU A 77 6.13 21.71 -2.86
C GLU A 77 6.86 20.39 -3.15
N PHE A 78 6.19 19.47 -3.85
CA PHE A 78 6.67 18.13 -4.16
C PHE A 78 6.54 17.82 -5.65
N VAL A 79 7.38 16.92 -6.13
CA VAL A 79 7.28 16.40 -7.50
C VAL A 79 6.40 15.15 -7.49
N ARG A 80 5.19 15.25 -8.06
CA ARG A 80 4.24 14.13 -8.18
C ARG A 80 4.76 13.03 -9.08
N VAL A 81 4.86 11.82 -8.55
CA VAL A 81 5.18 10.63 -9.35
C VAL A 81 3.89 10.02 -9.89
N ARG A 82 3.64 10.21 -11.19
CA ARG A 82 2.42 9.72 -11.87
C ARG A 82 2.55 8.30 -12.42
N SER A 83 3.76 7.90 -12.78
CA SER A 83 4.06 6.55 -13.26
C SER A 83 4.74 5.82 -12.13
N TYR A 84 3.96 5.07 -11.36
CA TYR A 84 4.45 4.17 -10.32
C TYR A 84 3.66 2.88 -10.36
N GLU A 85 4.39 1.77 -10.37
CA GLU A 85 3.83 0.43 -10.20
C GLU A 85 4.79 -0.41 -9.37
N SER A 86 4.23 -1.28 -8.52
CA SER A 86 5.03 -2.21 -7.73
C SER A 86 4.29 -3.52 -7.52
N GLN A 87 5.04 -4.61 -7.49
CA GLN A 87 4.58 -5.94 -7.13
C GLN A 87 5.55 -6.50 -6.10
N MET A 88 5.05 -6.82 -4.92
CA MET A 88 5.79 -7.52 -3.89
C MET A 88 5.20 -8.91 -3.72
N VAL A 89 6.03 -9.93 -3.91
CA VAL A 89 5.67 -11.33 -3.67
C VAL A 89 6.38 -11.76 -2.39
N ILE A 90 5.64 -12.33 -1.45
CA ILE A 90 6.13 -12.86 -0.17
C ILE A 90 5.78 -14.33 -0.11
N ARG A 91 6.79 -15.18 0.10
CA ARG A 91 6.63 -16.63 0.27
C ARG A 91 7.21 -17.02 1.63
N PRO A 92 6.38 -17.40 2.61
CA PRO A 92 6.87 -17.98 3.85
C PRO A 92 7.59 -19.30 3.61
N HIS A 93 8.57 -19.62 4.44
CA HIS A 93 9.28 -20.90 4.34
C HIS A 93 8.42 -22.09 4.81
N LYS A 94 7.45 -21.84 5.70
CA LYS A 94 6.53 -22.86 6.23
C LYS A 94 5.09 -22.36 6.27
N SER A 95 4.81 -21.39 7.13
CA SER A 95 3.49 -20.76 7.30
C SER A 95 3.64 -19.25 7.52
N PHE A 96 2.57 -18.48 7.34
CA PHE A 96 2.58 -17.03 7.52
C PHE A 96 2.85 -16.59 8.97
N ASP A 97 2.63 -17.47 9.94
CA ASP A 97 2.83 -17.21 11.37
C ASP A 97 4.20 -17.67 11.89
N GLU A 98 4.99 -18.36 11.06
CA GLU A 98 6.32 -18.84 11.41
C GLU A 98 7.44 -17.91 10.92
N ASN A 99 8.62 -18.02 11.55
CA ASN A 99 9.77 -17.23 11.16
C ASN A 99 10.35 -17.71 9.82
N GLY A 100 10.71 -16.74 8.99
CA GLY A 100 11.39 -16.98 7.72
C GLY A 100 10.45 -16.85 6.53
N PHE A 101 10.77 -15.92 5.65
CA PHE A 101 10.10 -15.75 4.37
C PHE A 101 11.09 -15.20 3.34
N ASP A 102 10.86 -15.55 2.09
CA ASP A 102 11.50 -14.91 0.95
C ASP A 102 10.56 -13.83 0.42
N TYR A 103 11.11 -12.71 -0.03
CA TYR A 103 10.34 -11.69 -0.69
C TYR A 103 11.05 -11.17 -1.94
N LEU A 104 10.26 -10.85 -2.95
CA LEU A 104 10.70 -10.22 -4.18
C LEU A 104 9.87 -8.95 -4.37
N LEU A 105 10.54 -7.80 -4.46
CA LEU A 105 9.91 -6.53 -4.81
C LEU A 105 10.39 -6.11 -6.20
N THR A 106 9.46 -6.04 -7.14
CA THR A 106 9.67 -5.45 -8.47
C THR A 106 8.86 -4.17 -8.54
N TYR A 107 9.52 -3.05 -8.85
CA TYR A 107 8.84 -1.77 -9.01
C TYR A 107 9.45 -0.98 -10.16
N SER A 108 8.63 -0.09 -10.72
CA SER A 108 9.04 0.91 -11.70
C SER A 108 8.43 2.25 -11.31
N ASP A 109 9.24 3.30 -11.38
CA ASP A 109 8.75 4.66 -11.18
C ASP A 109 9.42 5.67 -12.13
N ASN A 110 8.71 6.77 -12.41
CA ASN A 110 9.27 7.93 -13.11
C ASN A 110 9.32 9.13 -12.17
N PRO A 111 10.47 9.38 -11.50
CA PRO A 111 10.62 10.48 -10.53
C PRO A 111 10.77 11.86 -11.19
N GLN A 112 10.49 11.97 -12.50
CA GLN A 112 10.59 13.17 -13.33
C GLN A 112 11.97 13.87 -13.23
N THR A 113 13.03 13.09 -13.04
CA THR A 113 14.40 13.60 -12.97
C THR A 113 15.37 12.64 -13.62
N VAL A 114 16.45 13.20 -14.15
CA VAL A 114 17.65 12.44 -14.43
C VAL A 114 18.51 12.50 -13.18
N PHE A 115 18.92 11.34 -12.67
CA PHE A 115 19.81 11.29 -11.52
C PHE A 115 21.24 11.61 -11.95
N PRO A 116 21.92 12.59 -11.32
CA PRO A 116 23.35 12.75 -11.47
C PRO A 116 24.09 11.45 -11.11
N ARG A 117 25.19 11.15 -11.79
CA ARG A 117 25.96 9.90 -11.59
C ARG A 117 26.37 9.68 -10.14
N TYR A 118 26.70 10.74 -9.41
CA TYR A 118 27.07 10.63 -8.00
C TYR A 118 25.90 10.18 -7.12
N CYS A 119 24.66 10.61 -7.41
CA CYS A 119 23.47 10.16 -6.68
C CYS A 119 23.25 8.65 -6.87
N VAL A 120 23.38 8.18 -8.11
CA VAL A 120 23.26 6.74 -8.44
C VAL A 120 24.35 5.94 -7.73
N SER A 121 25.60 6.42 -7.79
CA SER A 121 26.72 5.76 -7.11
C SER A 121 26.50 5.67 -5.59
N TRP A 122 26.09 6.76 -4.95
CA TRP A 122 25.76 6.79 -3.53
C TRP A 122 24.59 5.86 -3.18
N MET A 123 23.53 5.85 -3.99
CA MET A 123 22.36 5.00 -3.78
C MET A 123 22.74 3.52 -3.78
N VAL A 124 23.55 3.07 -4.75
CA VAL A 124 23.99 1.67 -4.85
C VAL A 124 25.00 1.31 -3.76
N SER A 125 25.93 2.21 -3.44
CA SER A 125 27.06 1.91 -2.57
C SER A 125 26.74 2.05 -1.08
N SER A 126 25.76 2.88 -0.72
CA SER A 126 25.49 3.24 0.67
C SER A 126 23.99 3.33 0.98
N GLY A 127 23.20 3.98 0.11
CA GLY A 127 21.78 4.22 0.38
C GLY A 127 20.95 2.93 0.51
N MET A 128 21.04 2.03 -0.48
CA MET A 128 20.29 0.76 -0.46
C MET A 128 20.75 -0.19 0.65
N PRO A 129 22.06 -0.42 0.87
CA PRO A 129 22.52 -1.25 1.99
C PRO A 129 22.04 -0.74 3.35
N ASP A 130 22.16 0.56 3.62
CA ASP A 130 21.70 1.20 4.88
C ASP A 130 20.18 1.06 5.05
N PHE A 131 19.42 1.24 3.97
CA PHE A 131 17.97 1.00 3.99
C PHE A 131 17.63 -0.45 4.35
N LEU A 132 18.29 -1.44 3.74
CA LEU A 132 18.06 -2.86 4.00
C LEU A 132 18.43 -3.24 5.44
N GLU A 133 19.53 -2.69 5.97
CA GLU A 133 19.94 -2.89 7.36
C GLU A 133 18.90 -2.29 8.33
N LYS A 134 18.45 -1.05 8.09
CA LYS A 134 17.41 -0.40 8.88
C LYS A 134 16.09 -1.17 8.83
N LEU A 135 15.69 -1.65 7.66
CA LEU A 135 14.50 -2.49 7.48
C LEU A 135 14.62 -3.78 8.30
N HIS A 136 15.78 -4.44 8.24
CA HIS A 136 16.04 -5.65 9.02
C HIS A 136 15.97 -5.39 10.53
N MET A 137 16.65 -4.34 11.00
CA MET A 137 16.62 -3.92 12.41
C MET A 137 15.21 -3.54 12.88
N ALA A 138 14.44 -2.83 12.05
CA ALA A 138 13.06 -2.49 12.34
C ALA A 138 12.18 -3.74 12.44
N THR A 139 12.38 -4.73 11.57
CA THR A 139 11.64 -5.99 11.60
C THR A 139 11.93 -6.78 12.88
N LEU A 140 13.21 -6.88 13.28
CA LEU A 140 13.58 -7.52 14.55
C LEU A 140 12.99 -6.81 15.77
N LYS A 141 13.01 -5.47 15.79
CA LYS A 141 12.41 -4.69 16.87
C LYS A 141 10.90 -4.85 16.94
N ALA A 142 10.21 -4.89 15.81
CA ALA A 142 8.76 -5.08 15.76
C ALA A 142 8.33 -6.40 16.40
N LYS A 143 9.09 -7.49 16.14
CA LYS A 143 8.89 -8.79 16.78
C LYS A 143 9.08 -8.72 18.31
N ASN A 144 10.09 -7.99 18.77
CA ASN A 144 10.46 -7.94 20.19
C ASN A 144 9.60 -7.00 21.03
N MET A 145 8.97 -6.00 20.41
CA MET A 145 8.24 -4.94 21.13
C MET A 145 6.73 -5.20 21.27
N GLU A 146 6.22 -6.37 20.88
CA GLU A 146 4.77 -6.63 20.76
C GLU A 146 4.06 -5.41 20.14
N ILE A 147 4.66 -4.81 19.10
CA ILE A 147 3.94 -3.80 18.34
C ILE A 147 2.70 -4.55 17.87
N LYS A 148 1.52 -4.12 18.33
CA LYS A 148 0.24 -4.55 17.79
C LYS A 148 0.24 -4.13 16.33
N VAL A 149 0.90 -4.92 15.49
CA VAL A 149 0.70 -4.94 14.06
C VAL A 149 -0.80 -5.16 13.97
N LYS A 150 -1.55 -4.12 13.63
CA LYS A 150 -3.00 -4.26 13.48
C LYS A 150 -3.19 -5.45 12.55
N ASP A 151 -3.79 -6.52 13.03
CA ASP A 151 -3.95 -7.74 12.26
C ASP A 151 -4.75 -7.40 11.01
N TYR A 152 -4.04 -7.25 9.90
CA TYR A 152 -4.63 -6.92 8.60
C TYR A 152 -5.30 -8.16 7.97
N ILE A 153 -5.22 -9.32 8.62
CA ILE A 153 -5.66 -10.63 8.09
C ILE A 153 -7.10 -11.00 8.53
N SER A 154 -7.88 -10.10 9.12
CA SER A 154 -9.28 -10.44 9.46
C SER A 154 -10.22 -10.26 8.26
N THR A 155 -10.13 -11.15 7.28
CA THR A 155 -11.28 -11.47 6.42
C THR A 155 -12.22 -12.36 7.23
N LYS A 156 -13.36 -11.84 7.66
CA LYS A 156 -14.50 -12.71 7.99
C LYS A 156 -14.86 -13.46 6.70
N PRO A 157 -15.00 -14.79 6.72
CA PRO A 157 -15.53 -15.54 5.58
C PRO A 157 -16.92 -14.99 5.24
N LEU A 158 -17.16 -14.67 3.97
CA LEU A 158 -18.51 -14.46 3.47
C LEU A 158 -19.24 -15.81 3.59
N GLU A 159 -20.08 -15.96 4.62
CA GLU A 159 -21.04 -17.04 4.67
C GLU A 159 -22.06 -16.84 3.54
N MET A 160 -21.95 -17.71 2.54
CA MET A 160 -22.90 -17.88 1.46
C MET A 160 -24.10 -18.67 2.03
N SER A 161 -25.17 -17.99 2.44
CA SER A 161 -26.43 -18.65 2.77
C SER A 161 -27.36 -18.66 1.55
N SER A 162 -27.43 -19.84 0.95
CA SER A 162 -28.49 -20.24 0.03
C SER A 162 -29.78 -20.49 0.81
N GLU A 163 -30.86 -19.77 0.50
CA GLU A 163 -32.21 -20.28 0.76
C GLU A 163 -33.21 -19.68 -0.24
N ALA A 164 -34.05 -20.57 -0.78
CA ALA A 164 -34.94 -20.31 -1.90
C ALA A 164 -36.42 -20.21 -1.46
N LYS A 165 -37.10 -19.17 -1.98
CA LYS A 165 -38.55 -19.03 -2.33
C LYS A 165 -39.61 -18.97 -1.21
N PRO A 166 -40.85 -18.51 -1.52
CA PRO A 166 -41.36 -17.50 -2.48
C PRO A 166 -42.20 -16.40 -1.74
N THR A 167 -42.60 -15.25 -2.30
CA THR A 167 -43.89 -14.99 -3.00
C THR A 167 -44.03 -13.45 -3.18
N ALA A 168 -44.56 -12.98 -4.31
CA ALA A 168 -44.91 -11.56 -4.61
C ALA A 168 -46.46 -11.37 -4.52
N PRO A 169 -47.11 -10.20 -4.80
CA PRO A 169 -46.61 -8.92 -5.33
C PRO A 169 -47.26 -7.61 -4.77
N SER A 170 -46.89 -6.47 -5.39
CA SER A 170 -47.53 -5.10 -5.41
C SER A 170 -47.17 -4.13 -4.27
N SER A 171 -46.96 -2.81 -4.45
CA SER A 171 -46.94 -1.89 -5.60
C SER A 171 -46.36 -0.50 -5.19
N GLU A 172 -45.71 0.16 -6.14
CA GLU A 172 -45.62 1.63 -6.36
C GLU A 172 -44.77 2.60 -5.49
N ARG A 173 -43.61 2.97 -6.07
CA ARG A 173 -43.07 4.33 -6.38
C ARG A 173 -43.43 5.52 -5.45
N LYS A 174 -42.39 6.12 -4.84
CA LYS A 174 -41.73 7.36 -5.33
C LYS A 174 -40.44 7.67 -4.56
N SER A 175 -39.44 8.14 -5.30
CA SER A 175 -38.07 8.43 -4.88
C SER A 175 -37.83 9.93 -4.70
N GLU A 176 -37.16 10.31 -3.61
CA GLU A 176 -36.28 11.48 -3.42
C GLU A 176 -35.29 11.02 -2.33
N GLY A 177 -33.97 10.96 -2.51
CA GLY A 177 -33.07 12.00 -2.97
C GLY A 177 -32.01 12.19 -1.87
N SER A 178 -30.96 11.36 -1.84
CA SER A 178 -29.73 11.67 -1.12
C SER A 178 -28.57 10.92 -1.77
N ARG A 179 -27.78 11.64 -2.57
CA ARG A 179 -26.53 11.15 -3.18
C ARG A 179 -25.52 10.93 -2.07
N GLY A 180 -25.26 9.67 -1.73
CA GLY A 180 -24.05 9.28 -1.01
C GLY A 180 -22.79 9.57 -1.86
N PRO A 181 -21.60 9.65 -1.24
CA PRO A 181 -20.38 9.97 -1.95
C PRO A 181 -20.12 8.92 -3.04
N ALA A 182 -19.80 9.41 -4.25
CA ALA A 182 -19.52 8.58 -5.40
C ALA A 182 -18.29 7.72 -5.11
N ARG A 183 -18.47 6.39 -5.11
CA ARG A 183 -17.37 5.42 -5.08
C ARG A 183 -16.58 5.56 -6.39
N ILE A 184 -15.29 5.83 -6.29
CA ILE A 184 -14.38 5.88 -7.44
C ILE A 184 -13.85 4.47 -7.65
N GLU A 185 -14.20 3.85 -8.77
CA GLU A 185 -13.60 2.57 -9.16
C GLU A 185 -12.20 2.81 -9.71
N TYR A 186 -11.21 2.25 -9.02
CA TYR A 186 -9.84 2.19 -9.51
C TYR A 186 -9.66 0.87 -10.27
N ALA A 187 -9.85 0.91 -11.59
CA ALA A 187 -9.67 -0.23 -12.50
C ALA A 187 -8.21 -0.71 -12.58
#